data_AF-A0A662IRA8-F1
#
_entry.id   AF-A0A662IRA8-F1
#
_cell.length_a   1.000
_cell.length_b   1.000
_cell.length_c   1.000
_cell.angle_alpha   90.00
_cell.angle_beta   90.00
_cell.angle_gamma   90.00
#
_symmetry.space_group_name_H-M   'P 1'
#
loop_
_entity.id
_entity.type
_entity.pdbx_description
1 polymer ?
#
loop_
_entity_poly.entity_id
_entity_poly.type
_entity_poly.pdbx_seq_one_letter_code
_entity_poly.pdbx_strand_id
1 'polypeptide(L)'
;MESKGRIKLLVAEAESPEALEKLRLKLRQQQILDAARSMMFRWSSEDRVIFYLHKQAAFMDNVTFCLPKGESPLGPIKIEITGVDAKSVIDWLAPPTSKGKPLFEREPPR
;
A
#
# COMPACT_ATOMS: atom_id res chain seq x y z
N MET A 1 19.49 29.50 -14.15
CA MET A 1 19.22 28.79 -12.88
C MET A 1 17.76 28.37 -12.86
N GLU A 2 17.52 27.16 -12.38
CA GLU A 2 16.53 26.19 -12.86
C GLU A 2 15.09 26.49 -12.42
N SER A 3 14.15 26.41 -13.38
CA SER A 3 12.72 26.29 -13.09
C SER A 3 12.44 24.84 -12.67
N LYS A 4 12.49 24.55 -11.36
CA LYS A 4 11.81 23.36 -10.83
C LYS A 4 10.31 23.57 -11.04
N GLY A 5 9.77 22.90 -12.06
CA GLY A 5 8.36 23.01 -12.47
C GLY A 5 7.39 22.87 -11.29
N ARG A 6 6.24 23.55 -11.41
CA ARG A 6 5.17 23.58 -10.40
C ARG A 6 4.58 22.17 -10.20
N ILE A 7 5.12 21.40 -9.27
CA ILE A 7 4.52 20.13 -8.84
C ILE A 7 3.29 20.46 -7.98
N LYS A 8 2.11 19.95 -8.38
CA LYS A 8 0.90 19.99 -7.55
C LYS A 8 0.80 18.67 -6.78
N LEU A 9 0.65 18.76 -5.45
CA LEU A 9 0.41 17.61 -4.59
C LEU A 9 -1.10 17.41 -4.43
N LEU A 10 -1.57 16.19 -4.63
CA LEU A 10 -2.93 15.77 -4.28
C LEU A 10 -2.84 14.93 -3.01
N VAL A 11 -3.67 15.26 -2.02
CA VAL A 11 -3.80 14.54 -0.76
C VAL A 11 -5.26 14.14 -0.60
N ALA A 12 -5.48 12.89 -0.22
CA ALA A 12 -6.79 12.35 0.12
C ALA A 12 -6.66 11.63 1.46
N GLU A 13 -7.65 11.80 2.31
CA GLU A 13 -7.69 11.24 3.66
C GLU A 13 -9.00 10.46 3.85
N ALA A 14 -8.94 9.40 4.63
CA ALA A 14 -10.08 8.61 5.04
C ALA A 14 -9.79 8.00 6.42
N GLU A 15 -10.82 7.90 7.26
CA GLU A 15 -10.70 7.37 8.63
C GLU A 15 -11.17 5.91 8.74
N SER A 16 -11.82 5.41 7.69
CA SER A 16 -12.50 4.11 7.69
C SER A 16 -11.67 3.06 6.95
N PRO A 17 -11.50 1.84 7.50
CA PRO A 17 -10.80 0.74 6.83
C PRO A 17 -11.36 0.40 5.45
N GLU A 18 -12.65 0.62 5.22
CA GLU A 18 -13.36 0.40 3.96
C GLU A 18 -12.70 1.13 2.77
N ALA A 19 -12.01 2.24 3.02
CA ALA A 19 -11.23 2.95 1.99
C ALA A 19 -10.12 2.08 1.37
N LEU A 20 -9.67 1.04 2.09
CA LEU A 20 -8.65 0.10 1.65
C LEU A 20 -9.22 -1.21 1.10
N GLU A 21 -10.54 -1.41 1.09
CA GLU A 21 -11.13 -2.69 0.66
C GLU A 21 -10.82 -2.99 -0.82
N LYS A 22 -10.83 -1.97 -1.68
CA LYS A 22 -10.42 -2.12 -3.09
C LYS A 22 -8.97 -2.61 -3.21
N LEU A 23 -8.06 -2.05 -2.39
CA LEU A 23 -6.67 -2.48 -2.36
C LEU A 23 -6.59 -3.94 -1.88
N ARG A 24 -7.25 -4.27 -0.77
CA ARG A 24 -7.29 -5.61 -0.17
C ARG A 24 -7.74 -6.69 -1.18
N LEU A 25 -8.79 -6.40 -1.96
CA LEU A 25 -9.28 -7.27 -3.03
C LEU A 25 -8.25 -7.43 -4.16
N LYS A 26 -7.63 -6.33 -4.60
CA LYS A 26 -6.62 -6.35 -5.67
C LYS A 26 -5.39 -7.16 -5.31
N LEU A 27 -4.92 -7.10 -4.06
CA LEU A 27 -3.77 -7.89 -3.60
C LEU A 27 -4.03 -9.41 -3.74
N ARG A 28 -5.26 -9.85 -3.45
CA ARG A 28 -5.69 -11.25 -3.60
C ARG A 28 -5.84 -11.65 -5.06
N GLN A 29 -6.53 -10.83 -5.86
CA GLN A 29 -6.75 -11.07 -7.28
C GLN A 29 -5.44 -11.18 -8.07
N GLN A 30 -4.46 -10.35 -7.73
CA GLN A 30 -3.14 -10.33 -8.39
C GLN A 30 -2.16 -11.35 -7.80
N GLN A 31 -2.52 -12.07 -6.72
CA GLN A 31 -1.66 -13.04 -6.04
C GLN A 31 -0.31 -12.46 -5.55
N ILE A 32 -0.32 -11.21 -5.07
CA ILE A 32 0.88 -10.47 -4.65
C ILE A 32 0.99 -10.28 -3.14
N LEU A 33 0.31 -11.10 -2.34
CA LEU A 33 0.25 -10.93 -0.88
C LEU A 33 1.63 -10.96 -0.21
N ASP A 34 2.52 -11.87 -0.62
CA ASP A 34 3.85 -11.99 -0.01
C ASP A 34 4.72 -10.74 -0.32
N ALA A 35 4.66 -10.26 -1.56
CA ALA A 35 5.36 -9.05 -1.97
C ALA A 35 4.80 -7.80 -1.28
N ALA A 36 3.46 -7.70 -1.19
CA ALA A 36 2.79 -6.62 -0.48
C ALA A 36 3.18 -6.59 0.99
N ARG A 37 3.14 -7.75 1.66
CA ARG A 37 3.53 -7.90 3.06
C ARG A 37 4.97 -7.43 3.29
N SER A 38 5.91 -7.90 2.47
CA SER A 38 7.32 -7.50 2.57
C SER A 38 7.51 -5.99 2.37
N MET A 39 6.86 -5.41 1.36
CA MET A 39 6.97 -4.00 1.04
C MET A 39 6.32 -3.08 2.09
N MET A 40 5.21 -3.51 2.71
CA MET A 40 4.60 -2.80 3.82
C MET A 40 5.54 -2.79 5.03
N PHE A 41 6.08 -3.95 5.45
CA PHE A 41 6.99 -3.98 6.60
C PHE A 41 8.28 -3.18 6.41
N ARG A 42 8.77 -3.05 5.17
CA ARG A 42 10.06 -2.40 4.88
C ARG A 42 10.19 -0.97 5.42
N TRP A 43 9.10 -0.20 5.44
CA TRP A 43 9.10 1.22 5.83
C TRP A 43 8.14 1.55 6.98
N SER A 44 7.51 0.52 7.56
CA SER A 44 6.51 0.68 8.62
C SER A 44 7.15 0.63 10.01
N SER A 45 6.59 1.41 10.92
CA SER A 45 6.88 1.36 12.36
C SER A 45 5.78 0.56 13.08
N GLU A 46 5.81 0.51 14.41
CA GLU A 46 4.79 -0.19 15.20
C GLU A 46 3.38 0.41 15.04
N ASP A 47 3.27 1.73 14.91
CA ASP A 47 2.01 2.50 14.90
C ASP A 47 1.67 3.12 13.53
N ARG A 48 2.49 2.83 12.51
CA ARG A 48 2.40 3.48 11.21
C ARG A 48 2.79 2.54 10.08
N VAL A 49 1.89 2.40 9.10
CA VAL A 49 2.18 1.67 7.86
C VAL A 49 2.47 2.66 6.73
N ILE A 50 3.63 2.53 6.09
CA ILE A 50 3.99 3.35 4.91
C ILE A 50 4.41 2.43 3.77
N PHE A 51 3.84 2.65 2.59
CA PHE A 51 4.29 2.02 1.35
C PHE A 51 4.00 2.91 0.15
N TYR A 52 4.53 2.52 -1.01
CA TYR A 52 4.48 3.29 -2.24
C TYR A 52 3.97 2.43 -3.39
N LEU A 53 3.02 2.97 -4.15
CA LEU A 53 2.47 2.32 -5.33
C LEU A 53 2.90 3.07 -6.61
N HIS A 54 3.16 2.30 -7.66
CA HIS A 54 3.56 2.84 -8.96
C HIS A 54 2.37 3.56 -9.60
N LYS A 55 2.47 4.88 -9.75
CA LYS A 55 1.33 5.74 -10.12
C LYS A 55 0.70 5.38 -11.47
N GLN A 56 1.53 5.12 -12.48
CA GLN A 56 1.02 4.78 -13.81
C GLN A 56 0.39 3.38 -13.84
N ALA A 57 0.85 2.47 -12.98
CA ALA A 57 0.25 1.14 -12.87
C ALA A 57 -1.12 1.22 -12.18
N ALA A 58 -1.22 2.04 -11.13
CA ALA A 58 -2.47 2.32 -10.43
C ALA A 58 -3.51 2.99 -11.35
N PHE A 59 -3.07 3.85 -12.27
CA PHE A 59 -3.94 4.43 -13.30
C PHE A 59 -4.57 3.36 -14.21
N MET A 60 -3.84 2.27 -14.47
CA MET A 60 -4.32 1.10 -15.23
C MET A 60 -4.99 0.04 -14.33
N ASP A 61 -5.42 0.41 -13.12
CA ASP A 61 -6.09 -0.46 -12.13
C ASP A 61 -5.25 -1.70 -11.70
N ASN A 62 -3.92 -1.57 -11.78
CA ASN A 62 -2.92 -2.55 -11.35
C ASN A 62 -2.19 -2.08 -10.08
N VAL A 63 -1.97 -2.99 -9.12
CA VAL A 63 -1.32 -2.66 -7.85
C VAL A 63 0.13 -3.14 -7.93
N THR A 64 1.03 -2.19 -8.11
CA THR A 64 2.47 -2.47 -8.17
C THR A 64 3.17 -1.67 -7.09
N PHE A 65 3.81 -2.35 -6.16
CA PHE A 65 4.65 -1.73 -5.16
C PHE A 65 5.93 -1.21 -5.80
N CYS A 66 6.45 -0.10 -5.29
CA CYS A 66 7.69 0.48 -5.78
C CYS A 66 8.47 1.17 -4.65
N LEU A 67 9.68 1.63 -4.97
CA LEU A 67 10.48 2.46 -4.10
C LEU A 67 9.97 3.92 -4.07
N PRO A 68 10.32 4.69 -3.02
CA PRO A 68 9.91 6.09 -2.89
C PRO A 68 10.37 7.00 -4.05
N LYS A 69 11.41 6.60 -4.80
CA LYS A 69 12.01 7.36 -5.90
C LYS A 69 12.50 6.43 -7.01
N GLY A 70 12.56 6.95 -8.23
CA GLY A 70 13.20 6.30 -9.38
C GLY A 70 12.29 5.36 -10.18
N GLU A 71 11.52 4.51 -9.52
CA GLU A 71 10.75 3.46 -10.21
C GLU A 71 9.45 3.94 -10.86
N SER A 72 8.81 4.97 -10.31
CA SER A 72 7.66 5.63 -10.93
C SER A 72 8.11 6.94 -11.58
N PRO A 73 8.12 7.06 -12.93
CA PRO A 73 8.66 8.24 -13.62
C PRO A 73 8.01 9.57 -13.24
N LEU A 74 6.72 9.54 -12.88
CA LEU A 74 5.99 10.73 -12.44
C LEU A 74 5.90 10.83 -10.91
N GLY A 75 6.65 10.03 -10.17
CA GLY A 75 6.55 9.88 -8.71
C GLY A 75 5.50 8.84 -8.31
N PRO A 76 5.70 8.15 -7.17
CA PRO A 76 4.77 7.14 -6.68
C PRO A 76 3.56 7.77 -5.98
N ILE A 77 2.55 6.94 -5.69
CA ILE A 77 1.50 7.25 -4.72
C ILE A 77 2.00 6.76 -3.36
N LYS A 78 2.18 7.68 -2.41
CA LYS A 78 2.50 7.32 -1.02
C LYS A 78 1.20 7.00 -0.28
N ILE A 79 1.15 5.84 0.36
CA ILE A 79 0.07 5.47 1.28
C ILE A 79 0.64 5.47 2.69
N GLU A 80 -0.08 6.13 3.60
CA GLU A 80 0.26 6.21 5.02
C GLU A 80 -1.00 5.89 5.83
N ILE A 81 -0.88 4.94 6.76
CA ILE A 81 -1.96 4.50 7.64
C ILE A 81 -1.45 4.64 9.07
N THR A 82 -2.22 5.30 9.94
CA THR A 82 -1.89 5.61 11.33
C THR A 82 -3.10 5.38 12.23
N GLY A 83 -2.89 5.36 13.55
CA GLY A 83 -3.97 5.28 14.54
C GLY A 83 -4.34 3.86 14.97
N VAL A 84 -3.66 2.86 14.41
CA VAL A 84 -3.82 1.44 14.78
C VAL A 84 -2.49 0.71 14.60
N ASP A 85 -2.33 -0.41 15.32
CA ASP A 85 -1.16 -1.29 15.21
C ASP A 85 -0.88 -1.69 13.75
N ALA A 86 0.34 -1.40 13.30
CA ALA A 86 0.78 -1.64 11.94
C ALA A 86 0.70 -3.12 11.56
N LYS A 87 1.03 -4.01 12.50
CA LYS A 87 0.97 -5.45 12.25
C LYS A 87 -0.46 -5.91 12.01
N SER A 88 -1.44 -5.37 12.73
CA SER A 88 -2.86 -5.68 12.54
C SER A 88 -3.36 -5.24 11.17
N VAL A 89 -2.98 -4.05 10.71
CA VAL A 89 -3.27 -3.56 9.35
C VAL A 89 -2.64 -4.46 8.28
N ILE A 90 -1.35 -4.80 8.43
CA ILE A 90 -0.64 -5.62 7.46
C ILE A 90 -1.18 -7.05 7.45
N ASP A 91 -1.50 -7.64 8.60
CA ASP A 91 -2.11 -8.96 8.70
C ASP A 91 -3.51 -9.00 8.05
N TRP A 92 -4.24 -7.88 8.04
CA TRP A 92 -5.54 -7.77 7.37
C TRP A 92 -5.42 -7.58 5.84
N LEU A 93 -4.54 -6.68 5.39
CA LEU A 93 -4.32 -6.40 3.97
C LEU A 93 -3.59 -7.54 3.26
N ALA A 94 -2.50 -8.01 3.87
CA ALA A 94 -1.54 -8.96 3.32
C ALA A 94 -1.16 -10.03 4.37
N PRO A 95 -2.11 -10.93 4.73
CA PRO A 95 -1.81 -12.06 5.61
C PRO A 95 -0.68 -12.93 5.03
N PRO A 96 0.11 -13.61 5.89
CA PRO A 96 1.09 -14.57 5.42
C PRO A 96 0.40 -15.69 4.63
N THR A 97 1.07 -16.20 3.61
CA THR A 97 0.53 -17.24 2.74
C THR A 97 1.30 -18.55 2.83
N SER A 98 0.65 -19.65 2.43
CA SER A 98 1.29 -20.93 2.12
C SER A 98 0.73 -21.46 0.82
N LYS A 99 1.60 -21.82 -0.12
CA LYS A 99 1.23 -22.22 -1.49
C LYS A 99 0.28 -21.20 -2.16
N GLY A 100 0.54 -19.91 -1.96
CA GLY A 100 -0.24 -18.80 -2.53
C GLY A 100 -1.61 -18.55 -1.89
N LYS A 101 -1.96 -19.25 -0.80
CA LYS A 101 -3.22 -19.08 -0.08
C LYS A 101 -2.99 -18.41 1.28
N PRO A 102 -3.80 -17.40 1.66
CA PRO A 102 -3.76 -16.84 3.00
C PRO A 102 -3.88 -17.92 4.08
N LEU A 103 -3.04 -17.85 5.11
CA LEU A 103 -3.13 -18.74 6.27
C LEU A 103 -4.33 -18.42 7.17
N PHE A 104 -4.79 -17.16 7.14
CA PHE A 104 -5.96 -16.69 7.85
C PHE A 104 -6.56 -15.47 7.15
N GLU A 105 -7.80 -15.15 7.49
CA GLU A 105 -8.46 -13.90 7.16
C GLU A 105 -8.78 -13.16 8.47
N ARG A 106 -8.70 -11.83 8.44
CA ARG A 106 -9.03 -10.97 9.58
C ARG A 106 -10.14 -10.00 9.21
N GLU A 107 -10.88 -9.58 10.24
CA GLU A 107 -11.73 -8.39 10.14
C GLU A 107 -10.87 -7.12 10.04
N PRO A 108 -11.42 -6.03 9.47
CA PRO A 108 -10.71 -4.76 9.42
C PRO A 108 -10.29 -4.28 10.82
N PRO A 109 -9.08 -3.71 10.95
CA PRO A 109 -8.64 -3.12 12.21
C PRO A 109 -9.58 -1.97 12.62
N ARG A 110 -9.86 -1.87 13.92
CA ARG A 110 -10.69 -0.80 14.52
C ARG A 110 -9.83 0.22 15.23
#